data_AF-A0A970KNR6-F1
#
_entry.id   AF-A0A970KNR6-F1
#
_cell.length_a   1.000
_cell.length_b   1.000
_cell.length_c   1.000
_cell.angle_alpha   90.00
_cell.angle_beta   90.00
_cell.angle_gamma   90.00
#
_symmetry.space_group_name_H-M   'P 1'
#
loop_
_entity.id
_entity.type
_entity.pdbx_description
1 polymer ?
#
loop_
_entity_poly.entity_id
_entity_poly.type
_entity_poly.pdbx_seq_one_letter_code
_entity_poly.pdbx_strand_id
1 'polypeptide(L)'
;MIFKPRTGCMWDPTIMFINSKYYMFSMYKEKHTDLDNNMYMAVSEDGVHWEDVGAVLEDTNGVCKMFVYETDEYVMVNFGSFSEESRANNDTLRFYRSKDLKEWEYVGKATPDTRWYQGEGRYDHMYVIKEGDTYYGYPVATPKPEYKSCFGILTSKDGVNWTSHKPPVIEWGDIPPINCLEGGGVEKINGKYYYIGGFVGYAGSYGYGLYTFTSDNPMGPFKPDKEAFRLCGFDRLEGRVFVQNLACFARGDGEILISNAVDAGGPYEIWLLPLRKAQVDEGGHLRLAYWKQNELLKGRETRLNSDAFKLSFNTTKLHPSWRDQIFVPSSDGFHACVEGSTDPVVNDRKMLITIDRNLDLEKGVVLEGKFFANSYPHYDEVNNKTHCWRPAAFGVFMGEEDNKGMGIELEIGHPY
;
A
#
# COMPACT_ATOMS: atom_id res chain seq x y z
N MET A 1 -11.15 -12.25 8.72
CA MET A 1 -10.72 -12.68 7.37
C MET A 1 -10.27 -11.42 6.63
N ILE A 2 -9.16 -11.48 5.90
CA ILE A 2 -8.84 -10.48 4.87
C ILE A 2 -9.98 -10.54 3.83
N PHE A 3 -10.44 -9.43 3.24
CA PHE A 3 -11.61 -9.49 2.35
C PHE A 3 -11.23 -9.75 0.89
N LYS A 4 -11.98 -10.62 0.22
CA LYS A 4 -12.11 -10.68 -1.24
C LYS A 4 -13.56 -11.01 -1.60
N PRO A 5 -14.03 -10.70 -2.82
CA PRO A 5 -15.37 -11.05 -3.26
C PRO A 5 -15.60 -12.56 -3.17
N ARG A 6 -16.83 -12.97 -2.86
CA ARG A 6 -17.22 -14.38 -2.81
C ARG A 6 -17.12 -15.07 -4.18
N THR A 7 -17.35 -14.31 -5.24
CA THR A 7 -17.25 -14.74 -6.64
C THR A 7 -16.49 -13.69 -7.44
N GLY A 8 -15.85 -14.11 -8.53
CA GLY A 8 -15.06 -13.22 -9.36
C GLY A 8 -13.76 -12.78 -8.68
N CYS A 9 -13.21 -11.67 -9.15
CA CYS A 9 -11.97 -11.14 -8.63
C CYS A 9 -11.98 -9.61 -8.60
N MET A 10 -11.20 -9.05 -7.67
CA MET A 10 -11.09 -7.61 -7.47
C MET A 10 -9.67 -7.11 -7.78
N TRP A 11 -9.54 -5.79 -7.94
CA TRP A 11 -8.24 -5.11 -7.92
C TRP A 11 -8.39 -3.74 -7.25
N ASP A 12 -7.32 -3.24 -6.62
CA ASP A 12 -7.19 -1.84 -6.20
C ASP A 12 -8.34 -1.26 -5.33
N PRO A 13 -8.61 -1.81 -4.14
CA PRO A 13 -9.72 -1.40 -3.30
C PRO A 13 -9.56 0.03 -2.75
N THR A 14 -10.66 0.78 -2.73
CA THR A 14 -10.82 2.09 -2.10
C THR A 14 -11.87 1.99 -1.01
N ILE A 15 -11.65 2.68 0.12
CA ILE A 15 -12.56 2.65 1.26
C ILE A 15 -13.08 4.05 1.56
N MET A 16 -14.37 4.15 1.83
CA MET A 16 -15.00 5.37 2.33
C MET A 16 -15.99 5.05 3.45
N PHE A 17 -16.02 5.89 4.48
CA PHE A 17 -17.02 5.82 5.55
C PHE A 17 -18.12 6.85 5.28
N ILE A 18 -19.36 6.37 5.11
CA ILE A 18 -20.54 7.19 4.82
C ILE A 18 -21.71 6.61 5.61
N ASN A 19 -22.59 7.45 6.16
CA ASN A 19 -23.82 7.00 6.84
C ASN A 19 -23.57 5.90 7.89
N SER A 20 -22.52 6.08 8.70
CA SER A 20 -22.11 5.15 9.75
C SER A 20 -21.66 3.77 9.28
N LYS A 21 -21.29 3.60 8.01
CA LYS A 21 -20.79 2.35 7.45
C LYS A 21 -19.55 2.56 6.59
N TYR A 22 -18.71 1.55 6.54
CA TYR A 22 -17.60 1.46 5.61
C TYR A 22 -18.08 0.83 4.31
N TYR A 23 -17.70 1.44 3.20
CA TYR A 23 -17.93 0.93 1.85
C TYR A 23 -16.57 0.72 1.19
N MET A 24 -16.39 -0.45 0.59
CA MET A 24 -15.25 -0.76 -0.24
C MET A 24 -15.69 -0.79 -1.70
N PHE A 25 -14.95 -0.08 -2.54
CA PHE A 25 -15.10 -0.07 -3.99
C PHE A 25 -13.85 -0.62 -4.63
N SER A 26 -13.98 -1.45 -5.66
CA SER A 26 -12.84 -2.03 -6.38
C SER A 26 -13.16 -2.21 -7.85
N MET A 27 -12.10 -2.31 -8.66
CA MET A 27 -12.22 -2.93 -9.98
C MET A 27 -12.72 -4.36 -9.80
N TYR A 28 -13.48 -4.87 -10.76
CA TYR A 28 -14.04 -6.21 -10.65
C TYR A 28 -14.22 -6.91 -11.98
N LYS A 29 -14.01 -8.22 -11.95
CA LYS A 29 -14.38 -9.15 -13.02
C LYS A 29 -15.15 -10.32 -12.46
N GLU A 30 -16.21 -10.74 -13.16
CA GLU A 30 -16.91 -11.97 -12.81
C GLU A 30 -16.03 -13.19 -13.12
N LYS A 31 -15.30 -13.15 -14.25
CA LYS A 31 -14.27 -14.12 -14.61
C LYS A 31 -12.98 -13.39 -14.92
N HIS A 32 -11.84 -13.98 -14.58
CA HIS A 32 -10.52 -13.38 -14.83
C HIS A 32 -10.23 -13.07 -16.32
N THR A 33 -10.98 -13.67 -17.25
CA THR A 33 -10.91 -13.41 -18.70
C THR A 33 -11.73 -12.22 -19.17
N ASP A 34 -12.60 -11.67 -18.31
CA ASP A 34 -13.48 -10.58 -18.70
C ASP A 34 -12.70 -9.25 -18.76
N LEU A 35 -13.31 -8.26 -19.38
CA LEU A 35 -12.81 -6.90 -19.38
C LEU A 35 -13.00 -6.26 -18.01
N ASP A 36 -12.09 -5.35 -17.64
CA ASP A 36 -12.17 -4.54 -16.42
C ASP A 36 -13.27 -3.46 -16.57
N ASN A 37 -14.54 -3.84 -16.74
CA ASN A 37 -15.64 -2.90 -17.00
C ASN A 37 -16.49 -2.60 -15.75
N ASN A 38 -16.24 -3.26 -14.62
CA ASN A 38 -17.14 -3.21 -13.48
C ASN A 38 -16.47 -2.59 -12.24
N MET A 39 -17.25 -1.78 -11.53
CA MET A 39 -16.98 -1.42 -10.15
C MET A 39 -17.81 -2.31 -9.23
N TYR A 40 -17.12 -2.97 -8.30
CA TYR A 40 -17.73 -3.79 -7.26
C TYR A 40 -17.82 -3.03 -5.94
N MET A 41 -18.80 -3.39 -5.12
CA MET A 41 -18.99 -2.86 -3.78
C MET A 41 -19.12 -3.96 -2.71
N ALA A 42 -18.51 -3.71 -1.56
CA ALA A 42 -18.77 -4.42 -0.30
C ALA A 42 -19.05 -3.41 0.82
N VAL A 43 -19.76 -3.84 1.86
CA VAL A 43 -20.13 -3.01 3.00
C VAL A 43 -19.67 -3.64 4.31
N SER A 44 -19.31 -2.80 5.29
CA SER A 44 -18.92 -3.24 6.62
C SER A 44 -19.41 -2.23 7.66
N GLU A 45 -19.96 -2.74 8.78
CA GLU A 45 -20.34 -1.90 9.93
C GLU A 45 -19.13 -1.50 10.77
N ASP A 46 -18.03 -2.26 10.69
CA ASP A 46 -16.88 -2.15 11.60
C ASP A 46 -15.54 -1.96 10.87
N GLY A 47 -15.54 -1.90 9.54
CA GLY A 47 -14.35 -1.78 8.69
C GLY A 47 -13.48 -3.03 8.66
N VAL A 48 -13.95 -4.14 9.23
CA VAL A 48 -13.20 -5.38 9.42
C VAL A 48 -13.94 -6.58 8.80
N HIS A 49 -15.23 -6.69 9.06
CA HIS A 49 -16.10 -7.75 8.54
C HIS A 49 -16.94 -7.19 7.41
N TRP A 50 -16.77 -7.76 6.23
CA TRP A 50 -17.31 -7.23 4.98
C TRP A 50 -18.35 -8.18 4.40
N GLU A 51 -19.41 -7.61 3.86
CA GLU A 51 -20.47 -8.30 3.14
C GLU A 51 -20.47 -7.88 1.66
N ASP A 52 -20.55 -8.86 0.76
CA ASP A 52 -20.68 -8.62 -0.67
C ASP A 52 -21.96 -7.84 -1.00
N VAL A 53 -21.84 -6.79 -1.82
CA VAL A 53 -22.99 -6.19 -2.51
C VAL A 53 -23.03 -6.63 -3.97
N GLY A 54 -21.87 -6.68 -4.63
CA GLY A 54 -21.75 -7.07 -6.05
C GLY A 54 -21.29 -5.91 -6.94
N ALA A 55 -21.36 -6.14 -8.26
CA ALA A 55 -21.13 -5.07 -9.23
C ALA A 55 -22.25 -4.02 -9.13
N VAL A 56 -21.87 -2.74 -9.01
CA VAL A 56 -22.80 -1.61 -8.86
C VAL A 56 -22.68 -0.58 -9.98
N LEU A 57 -21.64 -0.68 -10.82
CA LEU A 57 -21.48 0.18 -11.99
C LEU A 57 -20.76 -0.60 -13.08
N GLU A 58 -21.23 -0.44 -14.31
CA GLU A 58 -20.57 -0.91 -15.53
C GLU A 58 -20.22 0.27 -16.43
N ASP A 59 -19.00 0.28 -16.97
CA ASP A 59 -18.56 1.21 -18.02
C ASP A 59 -17.76 0.45 -19.08
N THR A 60 -18.28 0.44 -20.32
CA THR A 60 -17.65 -0.27 -21.44
C THR A 60 -16.36 0.38 -21.94
N ASN A 61 -16.01 1.58 -21.44
CA ASN A 61 -14.71 2.20 -21.71
C ASN A 61 -13.64 1.75 -20.71
N GLY A 62 -13.94 0.77 -19.86
CA GLY A 62 -13.06 0.28 -18.81
C GLY A 62 -13.14 1.12 -17.53
N VAL A 63 -13.08 0.41 -16.42
CA VAL A 63 -13.05 0.87 -15.04
C VAL A 63 -11.72 0.43 -14.44
N CYS A 64 -10.75 1.34 -14.43
CA CYS A 64 -9.54 1.19 -13.63
C CYS A 64 -9.81 1.62 -12.19
N LYS A 65 -8.75 1.73 -11.37
CA LYS A 65 -8.79 2.22 -10.00
C LYS A 65 -9.79 3.39 -9.84
N MET A 66 -10.48 3.45 -8.71
CA MET A 66 -11.45 4.49 -8.40
C MET A 66 -11.17 5.21 -7.08
N PHE A 67 -11.68 6.43 -6.97
CA PHE A 67 -11.86 7.13 -5.70
C PHE A 67 -13.28 7.70 -5.58
N VAL A 68 -13.82 7.60 -4.37
CA VAL A 68 -15.16 8.08 -4.01
C VAL A 68 -15.03 9.28 -3.08
N TYR A 69 -15.90 10.27 -3.23
CA TYR A 69 -15.94 11.47 -2.41
C TYR A 69 -17.35 12.05 -2.32
N GLU A 70 -17.64 12.82 -1.27
CA GLU A 70 -18.93 13.46 -1.06
C GLU A 70 -18.94 14.89 -1.60
N THR A 71 -20.09 15.27 -2.15
CA THR A 71 -20.49 16.66 -2.40
C THR A 71 -21.69 17.00 -1.52
N ASP A 72 -22.20 18.22 -1.62
CA ASP A 72 -23.35 18.64 -0.82
C ASP A 72 -24.66 17.93 -1.25
N GLU A 73 -24.75 17.40 -2.48
CA GLU A 73 -25.95 16.72 -3.00
C GLU A 73 -25.76 15.23 -3.32
N TYR A 74 -24.54 14.80 -3.64
CA TYR A 74 -24.28 13.46 -4.18
C TYR A 74 -23.00 12.86 -3.60
N VAL A 75 -22.95 11.53 -3.62
CA VAL A 75 -21.68 10.81 -3.60
C VAL A 75 -21.17 10.70 -5.03
N MET A 76 -19.92 11.06 -5.23
CA MET A 76 -19.25 11.05 -6.51
C MET A 76 -18.24 9.91 -6.55
N VAL A 77 -18.08 9.29 -7.71
CA VAL A 77 -16.95 8.43 -8.00
C VAL A 77 -16.24 8.94 -9.24
N ASN A 78 -14.91 8.79 -9.22
CA ASN A 78 -14.11 8.89 -10.42
C ASN A 78 -13.21 7.68 -10.57
N PHE A 79 -12.88 7.34 -11.82
CA PHE A 79 -11.95 6.27 -12.14
C PHE A 79 -11.22 6.56 -13.45
N GLY A 80 -10.04 5.96 -13.61
CA GLY A 80 -9.40 5.92 -14.91
C GLY A 80 -10.10 4.98 -15.86
N SER A 81 -10.02 5.33 -17.14
CA SER A 81 -10.72 4.70 -18.24
C SER A 81 -9.94 4.96 -19.52
N PHE A 82 -10.38 4.38 -20.63
CA PHE A 82 -9.73 4.49 -21.93
C PHE A 82 -10.54 5.38 -22.87
N SER A 83 -9.86 6.30 -23.57
CA SER A 83 -10.50 7.16 -24.57
C SER A 83 -11.02 6.37 -25.79
N GLU A 84 -10.40 5.22 -26.07
CA GLU A 84 -10.75 4.25 -27.11
C GLU A 84 -10.22 2.85 -26.74
N GLU A 85 -10.83 1.79 -27.25
CA GLU A 85 -10.55 0.38 -26.87
C GLU A 85 -9.10 -0.07 -27.09
N SER A 86 -8.38 0.56 -28.03
CA SER A 86 -7.00 0.20 -28.41
C SER A 86 -5.93 0.87 -27.56
N ARG A 87 -6.28 1.79 -26.65
CA ARG A 87 -5.32 2.53 -25.83
C ARG A 87 -4.78 1.64 -24.71
N ALA A 88 -3.45 1.62 -24.59
CA ALA A 88 -2.76 0.89 -23.52
C ALA A 88 -2.71 1.67 -22.19
N ASN A 89 -2.78 3.00 -22.24
CA ASN A 89 -2.78 3.85 -21.07
C ASN A 89 -4.21 4.29 -20.75
N ASN A 90 -4.58 4.21 -19.48
CA ASN A 90 -5.80 4.84 -18.98
C ASN A 90 -5.62 6.37 -18.97
N ASP A 91 -6.07 6.99 -20.05
CA ASP A 91 -5.85 8.40 -20.42
C ASP A 91 -7.09 9.28 -20.20
N THR A 92 -8.12 8.72 -19.57
CA THR A 92 -9.40 9.39 -19.36
C THR A 92 -9.88 9.18 -17.94
N LEU A 93 -10.17 10.28 -17.24
CA LEU A 93 -10.93 10.27 -16.00
C LEU A 93 -12.41 10.33 -16.32
N ARG A 94 -13.21 9.45 -15.70
CA ARG A 94 -14.67 9.46 -15.83
C ARG A 94 -15.31 9.72 -14.50
N PHE A 95 -16.47 10.38 -14.51
CA PHE A 95 -17.18 10.82 -13.32
C PHE A 95 -18.61 10.32 -13.33
N TYR A 96 -19.02 9.76 -12.20
CA TYR A 96 -20.38 9.34 -11.94
C TYR A 96 -20.85 9.90 -10.59
N ARG A 97 -22.15 10.06 -10.43
CA ARG A 97 -22.79 10.48 -9.18
C ARG A 97 -23.85 9.47 -8.75
N SER A 98 -24.07 9.38 -7.44
CA SER A 98 -25.08 8.53 -6.84
C SER A 98 -25.68 9.19 -5.59
N LYS A 99 -26.92 8.80 -5.25
CA LYS A 99 -27.57 9.13 -3.98
C LYS A 99 -27.61 7.96 -3.01
N ASP A 100 -27.36 6.74 -3.48
CA ASP A 100 -27.56 5.50 -2.71
C ASP A 100 -26.41 4.49 -2.85
N LEU A 101 -25.34 4.86 -3.57
CA LEU A 101 -24.15 4.06 -3.89
C LEU A 101 -24.40 2.84 -4.78
N LYS A 102 -25.64 2.64 -5.25
CA LYS A 102 -26.05 1.49 -6.05
C LYS A 102 -26.37 1.90 -7.47
N GLU A 103 -27.12 3.00 -7.62
CA GLU A 103 -27.46 3.56 -8.91
C GLU A 103 -26.51 4.72 -9.22
N TRP A 104 -25.81 4.63 -10.35
CA TRP A 104 -24.78 5.60 -10.74
C TRP A 104 -25.12 6.26 -12.07
N GLU A 105 -25.11 7.59 -12.08
CA GLU A 105 -25.36 8.40 -13.28
C GLU A 105 -24.05 8.98 -13.79
N TYR A 106 -23.73 8.77 -15.07
CA TYR A 106 -22.58 9.38 -15.73
C TYR A 106 -22.77 10.89 -15.85
N VAL A 107 -21.79 11.67 -15.41
CA VAL A 107 -21.86 13.14 -15.43
C VAL A 107 -20.77 13.81 -16.24
N GLY A 108 -19.73 13.08 -16.65
CA GLY A 108 -18.70 13.65 -17.52
C GLY A 108 -17.37 12.92 -17.47
N LYS A 109 -16.41 13.50 -18.18
CA LYS A 109 -15.03 13.01 -18.26
C LYS A 109 -14.03 14.16 -18.32
N ALA A 110 -12.79 13.87 -17.98
CA ALA A 110 -11.63 14.74 -18.16
C ALA A 110 -10.49 13.98 -18.83
N THR A 111 -9.73 14.68 -19.66
CA THR A 111 -8.55 14.16 -20.38
C THR A 111 -7.34 15.04 -20.06
N PRO A 112 -6.09 14.60 -20.32
CA PRO A 112 -4.91 15.41 -20.15
C PRO A 112 -5.03 16.80 -20.79
N ASP A 113 -4.75 17.84 -20.01
CA ASP A 113 -4.53 19.17 -20.57
C ASP A 113 -3.14 19.20 -21.21
N THR A 114 -3.09 19.16 -22.54
CA THR A 114 -1.85 19.04 -23.31
C THR A 114 -0.92 20.26 -23.19
N ARG A 115 -1.34 21.34 -22.54
CA ARG A 115 -0.42 22.41 -22.12
C ARG A 115 0.60 21.88 -21.11
N TRP A 116 0.15 21.04 -20.18
CA TRP A 116 0.91 20.64 -18.98
C TRP A 116 1.24 19.14 -18.90
N TYR A 117 0.38 18.30 -19.47
CA TYR A 117 0.47 16.86 -19.41
C TYR A 117 0.75 16.27 -20.79
N GLN A 118 1.25 15.04 -20.83
CA GLN A 118 1.44 14.29 -22.06
C GLN A 118 0.08 13.80 -22.57
N GLY A 119 -0.25 14.07 -23.83
CA GLY A 119 -1.57 13.72 -24.40
C GLY A 119 -1.83 12.22 -24.46
N GLU A 120 -0.79 11.41 -24.59
CA GLU A 120 -0.86 9.93 -24.57
C GLU A 120 -0.39 9.33 -23.24
N GLY A 121 -0.21 10.17 -22.23
CA GLY A 121 0.18 9.74 -20.89
C GLY A 121 -1.00 9.21 -20.09
N ARG A 122 -0.72 8.72 -18.87
CA ARG A 122 -1.77 8.37 -17.91
C ARG A 122 -2.56 9.61 -17.51
N TYR A 123 -3.85 9.42 -17.34
CA TYR A 123 -4.79 10.36 -16.72
C TYR A 123 -5.88 9.53 -16.07
N ASP A 124 -5.52 9.00 -14.92
CA ASP A 124 -6.20 7.94 -14.20
C ASP A 124 -6.72 8.49 -12.88
N HIS A 125 -7.30 7.62 -12.06
CA HIS A 125 -7.98 7.87 -10.80
C HIS A 125 -7.45 9.06 -9.98
N MET A 126 -8.38 9.77 -9.34
CA MET A 126 -8.17 11.05 -8.70
C MET A 126 -8.66 11.05 -7.26
N TYR A 127 -7.75 11.22 -6.30
CA TYR A 127 -8.14 11.43 -4.91
C TYR A 127 -8.65 12.85 -4.70
N VAL A 128 -9.67 13.03 -3.86
CA VAL A 128 -10.30 14.33 -3.64
C VAL A 128 -10.32 14.69 -2.16
N ILE A 129 -9.84 15.90 -1.83
CA ILE A 129 -10.05 16.57 -0.55
C ILE A 129 -10.88 17.85 -0.77
N LYS A 130 -11.60 18.29 0.26
CA LYS A 130 -12.32 19.57 0.28
C LYS A 130 -11.70 20.49 1.34
N GLU A 131 -11.33 21.70 0.95
CA GLU A 131 -10.84 22.75 1.84
C GLU A 131 -11.68 24.00 1.62
N GLY A 132 -12.43 24.41 2.64
CA GLY A 132 -13.40 25.49 2.52
C GLY A 132 -14.44 25.20 1.43
N ASP A 133 -14.50 26.06 0.42
CA ASP A 133 -15.42 25.99 -0.72
C ASP A 133 -14.81 25.31 -1.97
N THR A 134 -13.62 24.72 -1.84
CA THR A 134 -12.84 24.22 -2.97
C THR A 134 -12.50 22.75 -2.80
N TYR A 135 -12.82 21.97 -3.82
CA TYR A 135 -12.34 20.60 -3.98
C TYR A 135 -11.00 20.62 -4.70
N TYR A 136 -10.05 19.84 -4.19
CA TYR A 136 -8.75 19.61 -4.81
C TYR A 136 -8.67 18.14 -5.20
N GLY A 137 -8.42 17.91 -6.49
CA GLY A 137 -8.32 16.60 -7.09
C GLY A 137 -6.88 16.29 -7.47
N TYR A 138 -6.40 15.11 -7.11
CA TYR A 138 -5.02 14.66 -7.33
C TYR A 138 -5.04 13.42 -8.22
N PRO A 139 -5.15 13.58 -9.54
CA PRO A 139 -5.15 12.47 -10.47
C PRO A 139 -3.75 11.86 -10.60
N VAL A 140 -3.73 10.58 -10.90
CA VAL A 140 -2.59 10.01 -11.60
C VAL A 140 -2.51 10.68 -12.96
N ALA A 141 -1.41 11.36 -13.21
CA ALA A 141 -1.16 12.00 -14.49
C ALA A 141 0.27 11.75 -14.93
N THR A 142 0.54 11.87 -16.23
CA THR A 142 1.91 11.97 -16.75
C THR A 142 2.22 13.42 -17.13
N PRO A 143 2.79 14.23 -16.22
CA PRO A 143 3.34 15.54 -16.54
C PRO A 143 4.35 15.51 -17.68
N LYS A 144 4.48 16.63 -18.39
CA LYS A 144 5.63 16.79 -19.30
C LYS A 144 6.95 16.86 -18.51
N PRO A 145 8.07 16.33 -19.04
CA PRO A 145 9.32 16.20 -18.29
C PRO A 145 9.86 17.50 -17.69
N GLU A 146 9.63 18.64 -18.35
CA GLU A 146 10.10 19.96 -17.89
C GLU A 146 9.52 20.38 -16.53
N TYR A 147 8.39 19.80 -16.11
CA TYR A 147 7.76 20.13 -14.82
C TYR A 147 8.34 19.36 -13.65
N LYS A 148 9.13 18.29 -13.90
CA LYS A 148 9.73 17.44 -12.85
C LYS A 148 8.72 17.05 -11.76
N SER A 149 7.51 16.70 -12.17
CA SER A 149 6.42 16.29 -11.28
C SER A 149 5.98 14.88 -11.65
N CYS A 150 5.28 14.20 -10.74
CA CYS A 150 4.85 12.81 -10.92
C CYS A 150 3.33 12.59 -10.76
N PHE A 151 2.55 13.66 -10.57
CA PHE A 151 1.09 13.59 -10.47
C PHE A 151 0.45 14.89 -10.96
N GLY A 152 -0.87 14.88 -11.17
CA GLY A 152 -1.63 16.04 -11.62
C GLY A 152 -2.34 16.77 -10.48
N ILE A 153 -2.98 17.89 -10.81
CA ILE A 153 -3.87 18.58 -9.88
C ILE A 153 -5.01 19.28 -10.61
N LEU A 154 -6.22 19.13 -10.09
CA LEU A 154 -7.43 19.81 -10.55
C LEU A 154 -8.10 20.50 -9.37
N THR A 155 -8.90 21.52 -9.66
CA THR A 155 -9.79 22.13 -8.67
C THR A 155 -11.23 22.18 -9.15
N SER A 156 -12.17 22.09 -8.23
CA SER A 156 -13.59 22.28 -8.49
C SER A 156 -14.25 23.07 -7.37
N LYS A 157 -15.33 23.80 -7.68
CA LYS A 157 -16.17 24.49 -6.68
C LYS A 157 -17.41 23.69 -6.28
N ASP A 158 -17.83 22.76 -7.12
CA ASP A 158 -19.04 21.94 -6.92
C ASP A 158 -18.72 20.45 -6.79
N GLY A 159 -17.46 20.05 -6.99
CA GLY A 159 -17.03 18.65 -6.99
C GLY A 159 -17.40 17.90 -8.27
N VAL A 160 -17.91 18.59 -9.31
CA VAL A 160 -18.36 17.99 -10.58
C VAL A 160 -17.61 18.60 -11.75
N ASN A 161 -17.52 19.92 -11.80
CA ASN A 161 -16.86 20.66 -12.88
C ASN A 161 -15.41 20.95 -12.47
N TRP A 162 -14.47 20.30 -13.14
CA TRP A 162 -13.05 20.34 -12.79
C TRP A 162 -12.23 21.22 -13.73
N THR A 163 -11.34 22.02 -13.15
CA THR A 163 -10.34 22.82 -13.87
C THR A 163 -8.97 22.18 -13.69
N SER A 164 -8.32 21.82 -14.80
CA SER A 164 -6.94 21.30 -14.81
C SER A 164 -5.92 22.41 -14.64
N HIS A 165 -4.89 22.15 -13.85
CA HIS A 165 -3.81 23.10 -13.55
C HIS A 165 -2.46 22.60 -14.04
N LYS A 166 -1.47 23.49 -13.99
CA LYS A 166 -0.07 23.08 -14.08
C LYS A 166 0.21 22.07 -12.95
N PRO A 167 0.93 20.95 -13.21
CA PRO A 167 1.26 19.99 -12.17
C PRO A 167 2.04 20.66 -11.03
N PRO A 168 1.87 20.17 -9.79
CA PRO A 168 2.54 20.75 -8.65
C PRO A 168 4.06 20.62 -8.80
N VAL A 169 4.77 21.66 -8.38
CA VAL A 169 6.23 21.62 -8.30
C VAL A 169 6.64 20.61 -7.24
N ILE A 170 7.56 19.71 -7.59
CA ILE A 170 8.21 18.83 -6.62
C ILE A 170 9.67 19.26 -6.44
N GLU A 171 10.00 19.63 -5.21
CA GLU A 171 11.36 19.96 -4.79
C GLU A 171 12.08 18.67 -4.38
N TRP A 172 12.58 17.94 -5.37
CA TRP A 172 13.21 16.63 -5.18
C TRP A 172 14.48 16.65 -4.31
N GLY A 173 15.21 17.76 -4.28
CA GLY A 173 16.54 17.79 -3.69
C GLY A 173 17.46 16.75 -4.34
N ASP A 174 18.08 15.89 -3.53
CA ASP A 174 19.01 14.85 -3.98
C ASP A 174 18.32 13.51 -4.33
N ILE A 175 17.00 13.44 -4.20
CA ILE A 175 16.21 12.24 -4.49
C ILE A 175 15.93 12.18 -6.00
N PRO A 176 16.25 11.07 -6.70
CA PRO A 176 15.97 10.95 -8.14
C PRO A 176 14.47 11.15 -8.45
N PRO A 177 14.11 11.96 -9.46
CA PRO A 177 12.71 12.16 -9.81
C PRO A 177 12.01 10.88 -10.28
N ILE A 178 10.72 10.78 -9.94
CA ILE A 178 9.78 9.80 -10.49
C ILE A 178 8.96 10.48 -11.58
N ASN A 179 8.67 9.79 -12.69
CA ASN A 179 7.98 10.40 -13.83
C ASN A 179 6.44 10.34 -13.72
N CYS A 180 5.90 9.29 -13.09
CA CYS A 180 4.46 9.10 -12.89
C CYS A 180 4.27 8.19 -11.68
N LEU A 181 3.49 8.62 -10.69
CA LEU A 181 3.12 7.82 -9.53
C LEU A 181 1.68 7.32 -9.67
N GLU A 182 1.44 6.09 -9.21
CA GLU A 182 0.09 5.61 -8.94
C GLU A 182 -0.39 6.23 -7.63
N GLY A 183 -1.27 7.22 -7.70
CA GLY A 183 -1.64 8.06 -6.57
C GLY A 183 -2.50 7.30 -5.58
N GLY A 184 -2.03 7.18 -4.34
CA GLY A 184 -2.83 6.71 -3.21
C GLY A 184 -3.64 7.82 -2.55
N GLY A 185 -3.35 9.07 -2.91
CA GLY A 185 -4.12 10.24 -2.51
C GLY A 185 -3.34 11.20 -1.64
N VAL A 186 -4.04 12.22 -1.13
CA VAL A 186 -3.48 13.22 -0.23
C VAL A 186 -4.43 13.47 0.93
N GLU A 187 -3.88 13.65 2.11
CA GLU A 187 -4.66 14.07 3.27
C GLU A 187 -3.95 15.18 4.03
N LYS A 188 -4.74 16.04 4.68
CA LYS A 188 -4.21 17.07 5.58
C LYS A 188 -4.22 16.54 7.00
N ILE A 189 -3.02 16.41 7.56
CA ILE A 189 -2.82 15.90 8.92
C ILE A 189 -1.97 16.93 9.66
N ASN A 190 -2.46 17.41 10.81
CA ASN A 190 -1.77 18.41 11.63
C ASN A 190 -1.36 19.68 10.85
N GLY A 191 -2.19 20.12 9.91
CA GLY A 191 -1.97 21.33 9.11
C GLY A 191 -1.06 21.18 7.89
N LYS A 192 -0.46 19.99 7.68
CA LYS A 192 0.40 19.67 6.54
C LYS A 192 -0.27 18.64 5.62
N TYR A 193 -0.03 18.73 4.33
CA TYR A 193 -0.52 17.81 3.32
C TYR A 193 0.47 16.68 3.10
N TYR A 194 -0.01 15.44 3.12
CA TYR A 194 0.77 14.24 2.86
C TYR A 194 0.20 13.56 1.63
N TYR A 195 0.94 13.55 0.53
CA TYR A 195 0.60 12.79 -0.67
C TYR A 195 1.34 11.46 -0.65
N ILE A 196 0.64 10.37 -0.96
CA ILE A 196 1.23 9.04 -1.09
C ILE A 196 1.02 8.51 -2.51
N GLY A 197 2.01 7.80 -3.05
CA GLY A 197 1.88 7.17 -4.37
C GLY A 197 2.87 6.04 -4.61
N GLY A 198 2.47 5.10 -5.45
CA GLY A 198 3.20 3.88 -5.76
C GLY A 198 4.04 3.96 -7.03
N PHE A 199 5.17 3.25 -7.02
CA PHE A 199 6.02 3.03 -8.18
C PHE A 199 6.75 1.69 -8.11
N VAL A 200 6.90 1.04 -9.26
CA VAL A 200 7.72 -0.16 -9.41
C VAL A 200 9.16 0.23 -9.74
N GLY A 201 10.15 -0.40 -9.10
CA GLY A 201 11.52 -0.33 -9.66
C GLY A 201 12.28 0.96 -9.33
N TYR A 202 12.05 1.57 -8.17
CA TYR A 202 12.65 2.88 -7.83
C TYR A 202 13.93 2.75 -7.00
N ALA A 203 14.93 3.58 -7.32
CA ALA A 203 16.18 3.72 -6.56
C ALA A 203 16.89 2.39 -6.21
N GLY A 204 16.85 1.42 -7.12
CA GLY A 204 17.47 0.10 -6.93
C GLY A 204 16.60 -0.93 -6.21
N SER A 205 15.42 -0.55 -5.70
CA SER A 205 14.39 -1.51 -5.30
C SER A 205 13.68 -2.03 -6.56
N TYR A 206 13.57 -3.34 -6.69
CA TYR A 206 12.95 -4.00 -7.84
C TYR A 206 11.46 -4.31 -7.64
N GLY A 207 10.91 -4.05 -6.46
CA GLY A 207 9.51 -4.30 -6.14
C GLY A 207 8.64 -3.04 -6.28
N TYR A 208 7.38 -3.16 -5.84
CA TYR A 208 6.46 -2.03 -5.70
C TYR A 208 6.70 -1.31 -4.37
N GLY A 209 6.93 0.00 -4.42
CA GLY A 209 7.12 0.85 -3.24
C GLY A 209 6.12 2.00 -3.23
N LEU A 210 5.72 2.43 -2.03
CA LEU A 210 4.83 3.57 -1.79
C LEU A 210 5.64 4.69 -1.17
N TYR A 211 5.50 5.89 -1.72
CA TYR A 211 6.34 7.04 -1.42
C TYR A 211 5.53 8.22 -0.88
N THR A 212 6.08 8.91 0.12
CA THR A 212 5.44 10.03 0.81
C THR A 212 6.03 11.35 0.37
N PHE A 213 5.17 12.30 0.05
CA PHE A 213 5.52 13.69 -0.21
C PHE A 213 4.75 14.60 0.74
N THR A 214 5.35 15.71 1.13
CA THR A 214 4.74 16.68 2.04
C THR A 214 4.65 18.07 1.44
N SER A 215 3.63 18.83 1.83
CA SER A 215 3.50 20.26 1.50
C SER A 215 2.73 21.02 2.57
N ASP A 216 3.00 22.32 2.69
CA ASP A 216 2.20 23.22 3.54
C ASP A 216 0.99 23.82 2.78
N ASN A 217 0.85 23.52 1.49
CA ASN A 217 -0.22 24.01 0.62
C ASN A 217 -0.78 22.86 -0.24
N PRO A 218 -2.10 22.77 -0.45
CA PRO A 218 -2.68 21.70 -1.27
C PRO A 218 -2.13 21.68 -2.71
N MET A 219 -1.73 22.84 -3.25
CA MET A 219 -1.19 22.98 -4.61
C MET A 219 0.34 22.80 -4.69
N GLY A 220 1.01 22.52 -3.58
CA GLY A 220 2.47 22.47 -3.50
C GLY A 220 3.14 23.84 -3.22
N PRO A 221 4.47 23.92 -3.28
CA PRO A 221 5.38 22.86 -3.72
C PRO A 221 5.37 21.66 -2.77
N PHE A 222 5.52 20.46 -3.33
CA PHE A 222 5.69 19.23 -2.56
C PHE A 222 7.18 18.88 -2.43
N LYS A 223 7.53 18.20 -1.35
CA LYS A 223 8.88 17.70 -1.06
C LYS A 223 8.79 16.22 -0.71
N PRO A 224 9.70 15.35 -1.20
CA PRO A 224 9.84 14.01 -0.64
C PRO A 224 10.05 14.10 0.88
N ASP A 225 9.35 13.28 1.65
CA ASP A 225 9.61 13.15 3.09
C ASP A 225 10.92 12.40 3.29
N LYS A 226 12.07 13.09 3.30
CA LYS A 226 13.40 12.44 3.22
C LYS A 226 13.63 11.35 4.26
N GLU A 227 13.12 11.53 5.48
CA GLU A 227 13.35 10.59 6.61
C GLU A 227 12.34 9.44 6.65
N ALA A 228 11.21 9.56 5.93
CA ALA A 228 10.18 8.53 5.82
C ALA A 228 9.68 8.36 4.38
N PHE A 229 10.60 8.46 3.41
CA PHE A 229 10.20 8.62 2.02
C PHE A 229 9.46 7.41 1.50
N ARG A 230 9.93 6.20 1.85
CA ARG A 230 9.23 4.94 1.55
C ARG A 230 8.30 4.59 2.70
N LEU A 231 7.00 4.77 2.50
CA LEU A 231 5.95 4.48 3.49
C LEU A 231 5.79 2.97 3.72
N CYS A 232 5.69 2.22 2.63
CA CYS A 232 5.65 0.75 2.64
C CYS A 232 5.98 0.21 1.25
N GLY A 233 5.93 -1.11 1.12
CA GLY A 233 6.20 -1.82 -0.12
C GLY A 233 6.93 -3.11 0.18
N PHE A 234 7.37 -3.78 -0.86
CA PHE A 234 8.16 -4.99 -0.73
C PHE A 234 9.35 -4.93 -1.69
N ASP A 235 10.44 -5.59 -1.32
CA ASP A 235 11.56 -5.81 -2.23
C ASP A 235 11.35 -7.15 -2.96
N ARG A 236 11.67 -7.17 -4.26
CA ARG A 236 11.33 -8.25 -5.21
C ARG A 236 11.45 -9.65 -4.60
N LEU A 237 10.39 -10.44 -4.79
CA LEU A 237 10.46 -11.90 -4.69
C LEU A 237 10.68 -12.47 -6.10
N GLU A 238 11.45 -13.53 -6.24
CA GLU A 238 11.66 -14.15 -7.54
C GLU A 238 10.31 -14.54 -8.18
N GLY A 239 10.07 -14.09 -9.41
CA GLY A 239 8.80 -14.29 -10.10
C GLY A 239 7.63 -13.37 -9.68
N ARG A 240 7.82 -12.42 -8.75
CA ARG A 240 6.75 -11.50 -8.32
C ARG A 240 7.17 -10.02 -8.30
N VAL A 241 6.36 -9.19 -8.94
CA VAL A 241 6.51 -7.72 -9.02
C VAL A 241 5.48 -6.99 -8.16
N PHE A 242 4.48 -7.72 -7.66
CA PHE A 242 3.40 -7.21 -6.83
C PHE A 242 3.13 -8.19 -5.69
N VAL A 243 3.20 -7.69 -4.45
CA VAL A 243 2.78 -8.41 -3.24
C VAL A 243 1.90 -7.47 -2.44
N GLN A 244 2.34 -6.24 -2.23
CA GLN A 244 1.51 -5.16 -1.69
C GLN A 244 1.30 -4.11 -2.77
N ASN A 245 0.04 -3.82 -3.09
CA ASN A 245 -0.34 -2.94 -4.18
C ASN A 245 -1.11 -1.73 -3.65
N LEU A 246 -0.69 -0.58 -4.15
CA LEU A 246 -1.29 0.74 -3.98
C LEU A 246 -1.92 0.99 -2.60
N ALA A 247 -1.13 1.56 -1.69
CA ALA A 247 -1.68 2.08 -0.45
C ALA A 247 -2.44 3.38 -0.74
N CYS A 248 -3.69 3.47 -0.29
CA CYS A 248 -4.52 4.65 -0.47
C CYS A 248 -4.98 5.22 0.86
N PHE A 249 -5.14 6.54 0.94
CA PHE A 249 -5.89 7.14 2.03
C PHE A 249 -7.35 6.69 1.99
N ALA A 250 -7.89 6.43 3.17
CA ALA A 250 -9.27 6.09 3.42
C ALA A 250 -9.78 6.94 4.59
N ARG A 251 -11.01 7.46 4.47
CA ARG A 251 -11.67 8.18 5.58
C ARG A 251 -12.56 7.19 6.32
N GLY A 252 -12.25 6.96 7.59
CA GLY A 252 -13.05 6.16 8.53
C GLY A 252 -13.97 7.03 9.37
N ASP A 253 -14.52 6.45 10.45
CA ASP A 253 -15.30 7.17 11.46
C ASP A 253 -14.41 8.14 12.25
N GLY A 254 -14.24 9.36 11.73
CA GLY A 254 -13.38 10.39 12.35
C GLY A 254 -11.88 10.09 12.32
N GLU A 255 -11.46 9.02 11.64
CA GLU A 255 -10.05 8.62 11.52
C GLU A 255 -9.57 8.65 10.06
N ILE A 256 -8.29 8.98 9.88
CA ILE A 256 -7.61 8.81 8.59
C ILE A 256 -6.92 7.46 8.62
N LEU A 257 -7.32 6.61 7.69
CA LEU A 257 -6.85 5.24 7.53
C LEU A 257 -6.11 5.09 6.20
N ILE A 258 -5.46 3.95 6.04
CA ILE A 258 -4.80 3.52 4.82
C ILE A 258 -5.35 2.14 4.44
N SER A 259 -5.96 2.05 3.25
CA SER A 259 -6.28 0.78 2.59
C SER A 259 -5.11 0.33 1.72
N ASN A 260 -5.03 -0.97 1.44
CA ASN A 260 -3.98 -1.55 0.60
C ASN A 260 -4.47 -2.90 0.08
N ALA A 261 -4.05 -3.30 -1.12
CA ALA A 261 -4.27 -4.65 -1.61
C ALA A 261 -3.06 -5.54 -1.37
N VAL A 262 -3.30 -6.84 -1.28
CA VAL A 262 -2.28 -7.89 -1.39
C VAL A 262 -2.56 -8.77 -2.60
N ASP A 263 -1.53 -9.04 -3.40
CA ASP A 263 -1.51 -10.13 -4.37
C ASP A 263 -1.01 -11.39 -3.67
N ALA A 264 -1.94 -12.27 -3.32
CA ALA A 264 -1.68 -13.52 -2.63
C ALA A 264 -1.12 -14.61 -3.56
N GLY A 265 -1.08 -14.32 -4.86
CA GLY A 265 -0.49 -15.18 -5.86
C GLY A 265 -1.45 -16.13 -6.55
N GLY A 266 -1.60 -15.87 -7.84
CA GLY A 266 -2.56 -16.52 -8.73
C GLY A 266 -3.20 -15.44 -9.61
N PRO A 267 -3.83 -15.78 -10.76
CA PRO A 267 -4.52 -14.79 -11.57
C PRO A 267 -5.61 -14.09 -10.75
N TYR A 268 -5.40 -12.81 -10.42
CA TYR A 268 -6.31 -11.97 -9.64
C TYR A 268 -6.69 -12.50 -8.24
N GLU A 269 -5.76 -13.17 -7.54
CA GLU A 269 -5.93 -13.49 -6.11
C GLU A 269 -5.64 -12.27 -5.23
N ILE A 270 -6.50 -11.26 -5.35
CA ILE A 270 -6.36 -9.98 -4.67
C ILE A 270 -7.27 -9.89 -3.46
N TRP A 271 -6.69 -9.43 -2.37
CA TRP A 271 -7.38 -9.27 -1.11
C TRP A 271 -7.17 -7.86 -0.54
N LEU A 272 -8.19 -7.32 0.11
CA LEU A 272 -8.10 -6.09 0.91
C LEU A 272 -7.39 -6.39 2.23
N LEU A 273 -6.21 -5.82 2.42
CA LEU A 273 -5.49 -5.91 3.69
C LEU A 273 -6.25 -5.18 4.82
N PRO A 274 -6.07 -5.60 6.08
CA PRO A 274 -6.58 -4.87 7.23
C PRO A 274 -6.20 -3.39 7.16
N LEU A 275 -7.15 -2.50 7.47
CA LEU A 275 -6.91 -1.07 7.43
C LEU A 275 -5.87 -0.70 8.49
N ARG A 276 -5.03 0.27 8.14
CA ARG A 276 -3.97 0.79 9.02
C ARG A 276 -4.26 2.24 9.33
N LYS A 277 -3.86 2.71 10.49
CA LYS A 277 -4.00 4.13 10.84
C LYS A 277 -2.91 4.93 10.12
N ALA A 278 -3.30 6.05 9.49
CA ALA A 278 -2.35 7.05 9.05
C ALA A 278 -1.92 7.87 10.28
N GLN A 279 -0.70 7.68 10.74
CA GLN A 279 -0.18 8.36 11.93
C GLN A 279 1.00 9.24 11.55
N VAL A 280 0.97 10.49 11.99
CA VAL A 280 2.15 11.37 11.92
C VAL A 280 2.89 11.27 13.25
N ASP A 281 4.18 10.92 13.19
CA ASP A 281 5.04 10.82 14.38
C ASP A 281 5.49 12.22 14.88
N GLU A 282 6.23 12.27 15.98
CA GLU A 282 6.70 13.52 16.60
C GLU A 282 7.65 14.33 15.68
N GLY A 283 8.31 13.66 14.73
CA GLY A 283 9.15 14.32 13.71
C GLY A 283 8.34 14.91 12.55
N GLY A 284 7.04 14.65 12.49
CA GLY A 284 6.18 15.10 11.41
C GLY A 284 6.15 14.13 10.21
N HIS A 285 6.57 12.88 10.39
CA HIS A 285 6.60 11.89 9.32
C HIS A 285 5.36 11.00 9.31
N LEU A 286 4.84 10.72 8.11
CA LEU A 286 3.74 9.77 7.96
C LEU A 286 4.22 8.33 8.17
N ARG A 287 3.54 7.62 9.04
CA ARG A 287 3.76 6.21 9.38
C ARG A 287 2.46 5.44 9.26
N LEU A 288 2.60 4.14 9.03
CA LEU A 288 1.50 3.19 9.11
C LEU A 288 1.46 2.62 10.52
N ALA A 289 0.35 2.82 11.22
CA ALA A 289 0.16 2.30 12.56
C ALA A 289 -0.94 1.24 12.61
N TYR A 290 -0.89 0.39 13.64
CA TYR A 290 -1.95 -0.59 13.89
C TYR A 290 -3.26 0.15 14.18
N TRP A 291 -4.33 -0.23 13.46
CA TRP A 291 -5.67 0.27 13.74
C TRP A 291 -6.36 -0.66 14.75
N LYS A 292 -6.75 -0.11 15.90
CA LYS A 292 -7.31 -0.88 17.03
C LYS A 292 -8.57 -1.67 16.65
N GLN A 293 -9.31 -1.23 15.63
CA GLN A 293 -10.50 -1.96 15.19
C GLN A 293 -10.17 -3.36 14.66
N ASN A 294 -8.93 -3.57 14.18
CA ASN A 294 -8.44 -4.89 13.76
C ASN A 294 -8.39 -5.92 14.90
N GLU A 295 -8.60 -5.52 16.16
CA GLU A 295 -8.81 -6.46 17.27
C GLU A 295 -10.02 -7.37 17.01
N LEU A 296 -11.02 -6.91 16.25
CA LEU A 296 -12.18 -7.69 15.85
C LEU A 296 -11.83 -8.86 14.90
N LEU A 297 -10.67 -8.85 14.26
CA LEU A 297 -10.17 -9.99 13.48
C LEU A 297 -9.71 -11.15 14.37
N LYS A 298 -9.39 -10.89 15.64
CA LYS A 298 -8.76 -11.87 16.50
C LYS A 298 -9.80 -12.92 16.91
N GLY A 299 -9.44 -14.18 16.67
CA GLY A 299 -10.17 -15.34 17.17
C GLY A 299 -9.70 -15.75 18.57
N ARG A 300 -9.77 -17.05 18.85
CA ARG A 300 -9.29 -17.62 20.11
C ARG A 300 -7.77 -17.46 20.23
N GLU A 301 -7.32 -16.80 21.30
CA GLU A 301 -5.89 -16.70 21.64
C GLU A 301 -5.27 -18.10 21.81
N THR A 302 -4.14 -18.33 21.15
CA THR A 302 -3.32 -19.51 21.35
C THR A 302 -1.94 -19.04 21.80
N ARG A 303 -1.65 -19.16 23.10
CA ARG A 303 -0.35 -18.77 23.66
C ARG A 303 0.73 -19.75 23.22
N LEU A 304 1.77 -19.22 22.60
CA LEU A 304 2.99 -19.95 22.27
C LEU A 304 4.04 -19.65 23.35
N ASN A 305 4.43 -20.68 24.09
CA ASN A 305 5.56 -20.59 25.01
C ASN A 305 6.88 -20.81 24.24
N SER A 306 8.02 -20.53 24.87
CA SER A 306 9.35 -20.66 24.24
C SER A 306 9.62 -22.06 23.67
N ASP A 307 9.02 -23.10 24.24
CA ASP A 307 9.13 -24.50 23.80
C ASP A 307 8.34 -24.82 22.51
N ALA A 308 7.49 -23.88 22.05
CA ALA A 308 6.81 -23.97 20.77
C ALA A 308 7.72 -23.56 19.60
N PHE A 309 8.84 -22.88 19.85
CA PHE A 309 9.71 -22.37 18.81
C PHE A 309 10.91 -23.28 18.63
N LYS A 310 11.14 -23.74 17.39
CA LYS A 310 12.38 -24.41 16.98
C LYS A 310 13.18 -23.44 16.12
N LEU A 311 14.46 -23.31 16.45
CA LEU A 311 15.41 -22.54 15.65
C LEU A 311 16.16 -23.49 14.72
N SER A 312 16.17 -23.15 13.44
CA SER A 312 16.91 -23.82 12.37
C SER A 312 17.78 -22.80 11.67
N PHE A 313 18.95 -23.19 11.16
CA PHE A 313 19.89 -22.29 10.51
C PHE A 313 20.33 -22.89 9.18
N ASN A 314 20.33 -22.10 8.10
CA ASN A 314 20.72 -22.58 6.77
C ASN A 314 22.25 -22.57 6.53
N THR A 315 23.07 -22.43 7.56
CA THR A 315 24.52 -22.38 7.37
C THR A 315 25.13 -23.77 7.46
N THR A 316 25.65 -24.29 6.35
CA THR A 316 26.47 -25.51 6.31
C THR A 316 27.87 -25.33 6.94
N LYS A 317 28.20 -24.14 7.48
CA LYS A 317 29.56 -23.75 7.90
C LYS A 317 29.69 -23.02 9.25
N LEU A 318 28.67 -23.01 10.12
CA LEU A 318 28.85 -22.45 11.47
C LEU A 318 29.52 -23.47 12.40
N HIS A 319 30.63 -23.07 13.03
CA HIS A 319 31.27 -23.86 14.09
C HIS A 319 30.29 -24.05 15.26
N PRO A 320 30.12 -25.26 15.81
CA PRO A 320 29.09 -25.55 16.84
C PRO A 320 29.13 -24.60 18.06
N SER A 321 30.32 -24.17 18.47
CA SER A 321 30.51 -23.27 19.62
C SER A 321 30.06 -21.81 19.39
N TRP A 322 29.74 -21.42 18.16
CA TRP A 322 29.32 -20.05 17.83
C TRP A 322 27.80 -19.91 17.78
N ARG A 323 27.05 -21.02 17.75
CA ARG A 323 25.58 -20.99 17.68
C ARG A 323 24.97 -20.28 18.88
N ASP A 324 25.49 -20.55 20.07
CA ASP A 324 24.97 -20.01 21.34
C ASP A 324 25.41 -18.55 21.60
N GLN A 325 26.34 -18.03 20.79
CA GLN A 325 26.87 -16.66 20.92
C GLN A 325 26.25 -15.68 19.92
N ILE A 326 25.76 -16.16 18.77
CA ILE A 326 25.23 -15.33 17.69
C ILE A 326 23.73 -15.09 17.83
N PHE A 327 22.98 -16.01 18.44
CA PHE A 327 21.55 -15.84 18.67
C PHE A 327 21.25 -16.20 20.11
N VAL A 328 21.02 -15.17 20.95
CA VAL A 328 20.78 -15.35 22.38
C VAL A 328 19.29 -15.10 22.63
N PRO A 329 18.49 -16.15 22.88
CA PRO A 329 17.16 -15.98 23.42
C PRO A 329 17.27 -15.24 24.75
N SER A 330 16.45 -14.22 24.93
CA SER A 330 16.40 -13.44 26.16
C SER A 330 14.95 -13.30 26.61
N SER A 331 14.75 -12.87 27.85
CA SER A 331 13.41 -12.63 28.40
C SER A 331 12.66 -11.48 27.71
N ASP A 332 13.35 -10.62 26.93
CA ASP A 332 12.75 -9.48 26.22
C ASP A 332 12.77 -9.63 24.68
N GLY A 333 13.28 -10.74 24.14
CA GLY A 333 13.23 -11.03 22.71
C GLY A 333 14.28 -12.02 22.20
N PHE A 334 14.33 -12.21 20.88
CA PHE A 334 15.42 -12.90 20.19
C PHE A 334 16.45 -11.85 19.73
N HIS A 335 17.67 -11.90 20.26
CA HIS A 335 18.75 -11.01 19.86
C HIS A 335 19.74 -11.76 18.96
N ALA A 336 20.00 -11.23 17.77
CA ALA A 336 21.11 -11.66 16.93
C ALA A 336 22.36 -10.84 17.30
N CYS A 337 23.30 -11.44 18.02
CA CYS A 337 24.61 -10.86 18.31
C CYS A 337 25.51 -10.98 17.07
N VAL A 338 25.90 -9.83 16.50
CA VAL A 338 26.74 -9.74 15.31
C VAL A 338 28.23 -9.57 15.67
N GLU A 339 28.60 -9.61 16.96
CA GLU A 339 30.02 -9.61 17.41
C GLU A 339 30.69 -10.98 17.19
N GLY A 340 30.45 -11.61 16.05
CA GLY A 340 31.25 -12.74 15.59
C GLY A 340 32.62 -12.24 15.17
N SER A 341 33.68 -12.91 15.63
CA SER A 341 35.08 -12.64 15.29
C SER A 341 35.29 -12.40 13.79
N THR A 342 36.34 -11.64 13.46
CA THR A 342 36.74 -11.08 12.16
C THR A 342 36.87 -12.04 10.96
N ASP A 343 36.46 -13.30 11.03
CA ASP A 343 36.38 -14.24 9.91
C ASP A 343 35.46 -15.44 10.24
N PRO A 344 34.68 -16.01 9.29
CA PRO A 344 34.63 -15.70 7.86
C PRO A 344 33.40 -14.87 7.46
N VAL A 345 33.51 -14.22 6.30
CA VAL A 345 32.38 -13.67 5.53
C VAL A 345 31.42 -14.82 5.19
N VAL A 346 30.25 -14.85 5.84
CA VAL A 346 29.20 -15.85 5.63
C VAL A 346 28.03 -15.16 4.94
N ASN A 347 27.95 -15.32 3.62
CA ASN A 347 27.07 -14.57 2.72
C ASN A 347 25.56 -14.74 2.92
N ASP A 348 25.05 -15.63 3.79
CA ASP A 348 23.61 -15.82 3.97
C ASP A 348 23.30 -16.35 5.37
N ARG A 349 23.20 -15.47 6.38
CA ARG A 349 22.73 -15.85 7.71
C ARG A 349 21.19 -15.89 7.75
N LYS A 350 20.58 -16.88 7.11
CA LYS A 350 19.13 -17.12 7.28
C LYS A 350 18.89 -17.92 8.56
N MET A 351 18.19 -17.30 9.51
CA MET A 351 17.59 -18.01 10.63
C MET A 351 16.18 -18.44 10.21
N LEU A 352 15.80 -19.65 10.54
CA LEU A 352 14.45 -20.17 10.36
C LEU A 352 13.89 -20.41 11.75
N ILE A 353 12.83 -19.71 12.13
CA ILE A 353 12.04 -20.07 13.31
C ILE A 353 10.92 -20.98 12.81
N THR A 354 10.61 -22.09 13.47
CA THR A 354 9.39 -22.84 13.19
C THR A 354 8.56 -22.95 14.45
N ILE A 355 7.24 -22.85 14.29
CA ILE A 355 6.30 -23.11 15.37
C ILE A 355 5.99 -24.61 15.31
N ASP A 356 6.39 -25.35 16.34
CA ASP A 356 6.12 -26.77 16.54
C ASP A 356 4.79 -26.96 17.30
N ARG A 357 3.73 -26.37 16.76
CA ARG A 357 2.36 -26.48 17.28
C ARG A 357 1.42 -26.61 16.10
N ASN A 358 0.40 -27.45 16.26
CA ASN A 358 -0.67 -27.53 15.28
C ASN A 358 -1.46 -26.22 15.32
N LEU A 359 -1.43 -25.47 14.22
CA LEU A 359 -2.26 -24.31 13.99
C LEU A 359 -3.41 -24.71 13.07
N ASP A 360 -4.62 -24.26 13.40
CA ASP A 360 -5.81 -24.46 12.57
C ASP A 360 -5.83 -23.39 11.47
N LEU A 361 -5.17 -23.70 10.35
CA LEU A 361 -5.04 -22.77 9.22
C LEU A 361 -6.36 -22.56 8.47
N GLU A 362 -7.32 -23.48 8.56
CA GLU A 362 -8.64 -23.33 7.95
C GLU A 362 -9.40 -22.13 8.54
N LYS A 363 -9.11 -21.78 9.81
CA LYS A 363 -9.66 -20.58 10.46
C LYS A 363 -8.83 -19.31 10.23
N GLY A 364 -7.67 -19.44 9.60
CA GLY A 364 -6.67 -18.39 9.49
C GLY A 364 -5.91 -18.15 10.80
N VAL A 365 -4.78 -17.45 10.69
CA VAL A 365 -3.90 -17.12 11.82
C VAL A 365 -3.58 -15.63 11.80
N VAL A 366 -3.70 -14.98 12.96
CA VAL A 366 -3.20 -13.63 13.21
C VAL A 366 -1.98 -13.74 14.12
N LEU A 367 -0.87 -13.17 13.69
CA LEU A 367 0.37 -13.13 14.45
C LEU A 367 0.55 -11.71 15.00
N GLU A 368 0.79 -11.62 16.30
CA GLU A 368 1.05 -10.36 16.99
C GLU A 368 2.36 -10.46 17.76
N GLY A 369 3.20 -9.44 17.63
CA GLY A 369 4.48 -9.36 18.29
C GLY A 369 5.26 -8.11 17.89
N LYS A 370 6.31 -7.80 18.65
CA LYS A 370 7.29 -6.77 18.27
C LYS A 370 8.52 -7.48 17.71
N PHE A 371 8.95 -7.05 16.53
CA PHE A 371 10.17 -7.54 15.89
C PHE A 371 11.12 -6.36 15.73
N PHE A 372 12.35 -6.54 16.19
CA PHE A 372 13.41 -5.55 16.04
C PHE A 372 14.52 -6.18 15.21
N ALA A 373 14.90 -5.52 14.13
CA ALA A 373 16.04 -5.91 13.32
C ALA A 373 16.98 -4.70 13.20
N ASN A 374 18.17 -4.82 13.77
CA ASN A 374 19.20 -3.78 13.73
C ASN A 374 20.27 -4.19 12.72
N SER A 375 20.55 -3.34 11.73
CA SER A 375 21.69 -3.51 10.83
C SER A 375 22.93 -2.82 11.41
N TYR A 376 24.08 -3.48 11.33
CA TYR A 376 25.38 -2.92 11.72
C TYR A 376 26.36 -2.96 10.53
N PRO A 377 27.24 -1.97 10.32
CA PRO A 377 27.42 -0.76 11.14
C PRO A 377 26.27 0.24 10.99
N HIS A 378 26.08 1.06 12.02
CA HIS A 378 25.18 2.22 11.97
C HIS A 378 25.54 3.15 10.80
N TYR A 379 24.56 3.93 10.35
CA TYR A 379 24.75 4.95 9.33
C TYR A 379 25.96 5.83 9.64
N ASP A 380 26.89 5.96 8.69
CA ASP A 380 28.03 6.85 8.83
C ASP A 380 27.59 8.28 8.51
N GLU A 381 27.23 9.04 9.55
CA GLU A 381 26.80 10.44 9.46
C GLU A 381 27.86 11.35 8.82
N VAL A 382 29.15 11.01 8.93
CA VAL A 382 30.24 11.84 8.44
C VAL A 382 30.42 11.68 6.93
N ASN A 383 30.31 10.44 6.44
CA ASN A 383 30.52 10.13 5.03
C ASN A 383 29.21 10.02 4.22
N ASN A 384 28.06 10.20 4.87
CA ASN A 384 26.72 10.10 4.27
C ASN A 384 26.52 8.76 3.55
N LYS A 385 27.05 7.68 4.13
CA LYS A 385 27.07 6.33 3.55
C LYS A 385 26.49 5.33 4.55
N THR A 386 25.66 4.43 4.05
CA THR A 386 25.48 3.14 4.70
C THR A 386 26.61 2.24 4.20
N HIS A 387 27.43 1.66 5.09
CA HIS A 387 28.25 0.51 4.68
C HIS A 387 27.38 -0.73 4.41
N CYS A 388 26.10 -0.66 4.80
CA CYS A 388 25.05 -1.65 4.66
C CYS A 388 24.10 -1.28 3.50
N TRP A 389 24.26 -1.93 2.35
CA TRP A 389 23.46 -1.68 1.13
C TRP A 389 22.19 -2.54 1.07
N ARG A 390 22.05 -3.53 1.98
CA ARG A 390 20.90 -4.43 2.10
C ARG A 390 20.23 -4.26 3.46
N PRO A 391 18.95 -3.85 3.53
CA PRO A 391 18.24 -3.74 4.80
C PRO A 391 18.10 -5.11 5.47
N ALA A 392 18.07 -5.14 6.81
CA ALA A 392 17.65 -6.33 7.52
C ALA A 392 16.20 -6.63 7.13
N ALA A 393 15.97 -7.82 6.57
CA ALA A 393 14.63 -8.26 6.18
C ALA A 393 13.93 -8.97 7.34
N PHE A 394 12.61 -9.03 7.27
CA PHE A 394 11.75 -9.91 8.06
C PHE A 394 10.75 -10.53 7.10
N GLY A 395 10.73 -11.86 7.04
CA GLY A 395 9.71 -12.63 6.32
C GLY A 395 8.85 -13.42 7.30
N VAL A 396 7.65 -13.78 6.84
CA VAL A 396 6.85 -14.86 7.42
C VAL A 396 6.46 -15.75 6.27
N PHE A 397 6.93 -17.00 6.28
CA PHE A 397 6.51 -18.01 5.32
C PHE A 397 5.68 -19.06 6.05
N MET A 398 4.61 -19.52 5.40
CA MET A 398 3.73 -20.56 5.91
C MET A 398 3.86 -21.77 4.97
N GLY A 399 4.28 -22.91 5.52
CA GLY A 399 4.31 -24.18 4.81
C GLY A 399 3.18 -25.10 5.27
N GLU A 400 2.68 -25.93 4.37
CA GLU A 400 1.76 -27.03 4.70
C GLU A 400 2.47 -28.36 4.42
N GLU A 401 2.55 -29.23 5.43
CA GLU A 401 3.00 -30.62 5.27
C GLU A 401 1.97 -31.54 5.94
N ASP A 402 1.47 -32.55 5.21
CA ASP A 402 0.55 -33.58 5.73
C ASP A 402 -0.67 -33.04 6.54
N ASN A 403 -1.34 -31.99 6.03
CA ASN A 403 -2.46 -31.31 6.71
C ASN A 403 -2.10 -30.69 8.07
N LYS A 404 -0.83 -30.36 8.30
CA LYS A 404 -0.35 -29.61 9.47
C LYS A 404 0.29 -28.32 8.97
N GLY A 405 -0.24 -27.19 9.44
CA GLY A 405 0.39 -25.89 9.22
C GLY A 405 1.73 -25.85 9.93
N MET A 406 2.82 -25.64 9.20
CA MET A 406 4.17 -25.78 9.72
C MET A 406 5.01 -24.52 9.44
N GLY A 407 5.48 -23.92 10.53
CA GLY A 407 6.57 -22.93 10.53
C GLY A 407 6.21 -21.49 10.17
N ILE A 408 6.98 -20.55 10.73
CA ILE A 408 7.03 -19.14 10.32
C ILE A 408 8.49 -18.87 9.98
N GLU A 409 8.87 -18.96 8.71
CA GLU A 409 10.26 -18.63 8.37
C GLU A 409 10.56 -17.16 8.58
N LEU A 410 11.56 -16.89 9.42
CA LEU A 410 12.00 -15.56 9.81
C LEU A 410 13.35 -15.22 9.16
N GLU A 411 13.36 -14.87 7.88
CA GLU A 411 14.61 -14.47 7.24
C GLU A 411 15.08 -13.11 7.77
N ILE A 412 16.10 -13.11 8.63
CA ILE A 412 16.89 -11.91 8.98
C ILE A 412 18.13 -11.88 8.09
N GLY A 413 18.11 -11.08 7.03
CA GLY A 413 19.26 -10.90 6.15
C GLY A 413 20.45 -10.22 6.86
N HIS A 414 21.67 -10.72 6.63
CA HIS A 414 22.92 -10.08 7.06
C HIS A 414 23.40 -9.06 6.01
N PRO A 415 24.05 -7.96 6.40
CA PRO A 415 24.48 -6.89 5.49
C PRO A 415 25.69 -7.18 4.58
N TYR A 416 26.19 -8.42 4.47
CA TYR A 416 27.33 -8.76 3.60
C TYR A 416 27.21 -10.16 3.02
#